data_AF-A0A6V7HL07-F1
#
_entry.id   AF-A0A6V7HL07-F1
#
_cell.length_a   1.000
_cell.length_b   1.000
_cell.length_c   1.000
_cell.angle_alpha   90.00
_cell.angle_beta   90.00
_cell.angle_gamma   90.00
#
_symmetry.space_group_name_H-M   'P 1'
#
loop_
_entity.id
_entity.type
_entity.pdbx_description
1 polymer ?
#
loop_
_entity_poly.entity_id
_entity_poly.type
_entity_poly.pdbx_seq_one_letter_code
_entity_poly.pdbx_strand_id
1 'polypeptide(L)'
;TTVDEKYVENIWALLKNAIQEIQKKNNSGLSFEELYRNAYTMVLHKYGERLYTGLKEVVTQHLEHKVREDVLHSLHNNFLQTLNQAWNDHTTSMTMIRDILMYMDRVYVQQNEVDNVYNLGLIIFRDQ
;
A
#
# COMPACT_ATOMS: atom_id res chain seq x y z
N THR A 1 -6.79 -21.99 -17.79
CA THR A 1 -6.26 -22.74 -16.63
C THR A 1 -6.55 -21.93 -15.40
N THR A 2 -7.41 -22.42 -14.51
CA THR A 2 -7.77 -21.75 -13.26
C THR A 2 -6.54 -21.71 -12.36
N VAL A 3 -6.09 -20.51 -11.98
CA VAL A 3 -5.03 -20.37 -10.98
C VAL A 3 -5.58 -20.82 -9.64
N ASP A 4 -4.82 -21.66 -8.93
CA ASP A 4 -5.17 -22.16 -7.60
C ASP A 4 -5.35 -20.98 -6.63
N GLU A 5 -6.46 -20.97 -5.91
CA GLU A 5 -6.79 -19.94 -4.92
C GLU A 5 -5.69 -19.82 -3.86
N LYS A 6 -5.11 -20.94 -3.42
CA LYS A 6 -3.99 -20.94 -2.47
C LYS A 6 -2.75 -20.22 -3.00
N TYR A 7 -2.49 -20.33 -4.30
CA TYR A 7 -1.37 -19.63 -4.92
C TYR A 7 -1.58 -18.11 -4.90
N VAL A 8 -2.81 -17.65 -5.15
CA VAL A 8 -3.19 -16.24 -5.06
C VAL A 8 -3.08 -15.71 -3.63
N GLU A 9 -3.46 -16.52 -2.64
CA GLU A 9 -3.27 -16.19 -1.22
C GLU A 9 -1.81 -15.97 -0.86
N ASN A 10 -0.93 -16.85 -1.34
CA ASN A 10 0.51 -16.73 -1.11
C ASN A 10 1.08 -15.47 -1.77
N ILE A 11 0.64 -15.15 -3.00
CA ILE A 11 1.04 -13.90 -3.67
C ILE A 11 0.58 -12.69 -2.84
N TRP A 12 -0.69 -12.67 -2.42
CA TRP A 12 -1.20 -11.57 -1.61
C TRP A 12 -0.44 -11.43 -0.29
N ALA A 13 -0.15 -12.53 0.41
CA ALA A 13 0.63 -12.51 1.64
C ALA A 13 2.02 -11.91 1.42
N LEU A 14 2.68 -12.27 0.33
CA LEU A 14 3.99 -11.71 -0.05
C LEU A 14 3.90 -10.20 -0.31
N LEU A 15 2.91 -9.76 -1.11
CA LEU A 15 2.70 -8.33 -1.40
C LEU A 15 2.36 -7.53 -0.13
N LYS A 16 1.48 -8.06 0.72
CA LYS A 16 1.12 -7.46 2.01
C LYS A 16 2.35 -7.25 2.88
N ASN A 17 3.20 -8.27 3.01
CA ASN A 17 4.42 -8.16 3.79
C ASN A 17 5.36 -7.10 3.20
N ALA A 18 5.54 -7.07 1.88
CA ALA A 18 6.37 -6.06 1.23
C ALA A 18 5.85 -4.62 1.44
N ILE A 19 4.54 -4.40 1.35
CA ILE A 19 3.91 -3.10 1.65
C ILE A 19 4.21 -2.68 3.10
N GLN A 20 4.10 -3.60 4.05
CA GLN A 20 4.41 -3.33 5.45
C GLN A 20 5.89 -3.02 5.67
N GLU A 21 6.81 -3.72 4.98
CA GLU A 21 8.24 -3.42 5.06
C GLU A 21 8.57 -2.05 4.46
N ILE A 22 7.91 -1.65 3.37
CA ILE A 22 8.03 -0.30 2.80
C ILE A 22 7.55 0.76 3.79
N GLN A 23 6.40 0.55 4.45
CA GLN A 23 5.88 1.45 5.48
C GLN A 23 6.83 1.57 6.69
N LYS A 24 7.53 0.48 7.05
CA LYS A 24 8.59 0.48 8.08
C LYS A 24 9.93 1.04 7.60
N LYS A 25 10.01 1.53 6.35
CA LYS A 25 11.24 1.99 5.69
C LYS A 25 12.33 0.91 5.56
N ASN A 26 11.94 -0.37 5.53
CA ASN A 26 12.83 -1.52 5.40
C ASN A 26 12.75 -2.13 3.98
N ASN A 27 12.94 -1.30 2.96
CA ASN A 27 12.75 -1.70 1.56
C ASN A 27 14.02 -2.23 0.86
N SER A 28 15.20 -2.20 1.51
CA SER A 28 16.48 -2.57 0.90
C SER A 28 16.59 -4.04 0.46
N GLY A 29 15.84 -4.93 1.09
CA GLY A 29 15.80 -6.36 0.76
C GLY A 29 14.71 -6.76 -0.24
N LEU A 30 13.92 -5.81 -0.74
CA LEU A 30 12.76 -6.10 -1.59
C LEU A 30 13.13 -6.14 -3.07
N SER A 31 12.70 -7.20 -3.76
CA SER A 31 12.79 -7.30 -5.22
C SER A 31 11.57 -6.64 -5.87
N PHE A 32 11.73 -5.40 -6.34
CA PHE A 32 10.65 -4.66 -7.00
C PHE A 32 10.13 -5.37 -8.27
N GLU A 33 11.01 -6.03 -9.01
CA GLU A 33 10.62 -6.81 -10.19
C GLU A 33 9.71 -8.00 -9.81
N GLU A 34 10.07 -8.73 -8.76
CA GLU A 34 9.27 -9.85 -8.27
C GLU A 34 7.91 -9.38 -7.77
N LEU A 35 7.89 -8.31 -6.97
CA LEU A 35 6.68 -7.71 -6.43
C LEU A 35 5.76 -7.22 -7.56
N TYR A 36 6.31 -6.54 -8.55
CA TYR A 36 5.55 -6.11 -9.72
C TYR A 36 4.97 -7.30 -10.50
N ARG A 37 5.75 -8.36 -10.76
CA ARG A 37 5.28 -9.57 -11.46
C ARG A 37 4.15 -10.27 -10.71
N ASN A 38 4.25 -10.32 -9.38
CA ASN A 38 3.23 -10.86 -8.50
C ASN A 38 1.92 -10.04 -8.55
N ALA A 39 2.03 -8.71 -8.43
CA ALA A 39 0.88 -7.81 -8.55
C ALA A 39 0.22 -7.90 -9.94
N TYR A 40 1.03 -7.93 -11.00
CA TYR A 40 0.57 -8.15 -12.37
C TYR A 40 -0.22 -9.45 -12.50
N THR A 41 0.29 -10.55 -11.93
CA THR A 41 -0.35 -11.87 -11.96
C THR A 41 -1.73 -11.83 -11.30
N MET A 42 -1.87 -11.19 -10.13
CA MET A 42 -3.19 -11.05 -9.48
C MET A 42 -4.20 -10.32 -10.37
N VAL A 43 -3.82 -9.18 -10.95
CA VAL A 43 -4.72 -8.39 -11.81
C VAL A 43 -5.07 -9.15 -13.10
N LEU A 44 -4.09 -9.79 -13.74
CA LEU A 44 -4.27 -10.59 -14.95
C LEU A 44 -5.30 -11.71 -14.74
N HIS A 45 -5.24 -12.38 -13.59
CA HIS A 45 -6.14 -13.47 -13.22
C HIS A 45 -7.42 -13.00 -12.52
N LYS A 46 -7.81 -11.73 -12.69
CA LYS A 46 -9.07 -11.14 -12.19
C LYS A 46 -9.18 -11.03 -10.66
N TYR A 47 -8.05 -11.03 -9.94
CA TYR A 47 -7.98 -10.77 -8.49
C TYR A 47 -7.63 -9.32 -8.15
N GLY A 48 -7.91 -8.37 -9.06
CA GLY A 48 -7.63 -6.94 -8.86
C GLY A 48 -8.39 -6.34 -7.68
N GLU A 49 -9.64 -6.73 -7.46
CA GLU A 49 -10.46 -6.26 -6.34
C GLU A 49 -9.88 -6.67 -4.98
N ARG A 50 -9.42 -7.93 -4.88
CA ARG A 50 -8.77 -8.45 -3.67
C ARG A 50 -7.49 -7.68 -3.37
N LEU A 51 -6.68 -7.41 -4.40
CA LEU A 51 -5.45 -6.64 -4.27
C LEU A 51 -5.73 -5.19 -3.83
N TYR A 52 -6.72 -4.54 -4.45
CA TYR A 52 -7.10 -3.16 -4.14
C TYR A 52 -7.65 -3.01 -2.72
N THR A 53 -8.58 -3.89 -2.33
CA THR A 53 -9.17 -3.91 -0.98
C THR A 53 -8.11 -4.20 0.07
N GLY A 54 -7.26 -5.20 -0.18
CA GLY A 54 -6.15 -5.53 0.70
C GLY A 54 -5.16 -4.39 0.87
N LEU A 55 -4.81 -3.67 -0.21
CA LEU A 55 -3.98 -2.46 -0.12
C LEU A 55 -4.63 -1.42 0.79
N LYS A 56 -5.92 -1.12 0.57
CA LYS A 56 -6.66 -0.14 1.36
C LYS A 56 -6.63 -0.50 2.85
N GLU A 57 -6.87 -1.76 3.19
CA GLU A 57 -6.82 -2.25 4.57
C GLU A 57 -5.43 -2.09 5.19
N VAL A 58 -4.37 -2.49 4.49
CA VAL A 58 -2.99 -2.42 5.02
C VAL A 58 -2.56 -0.97 5.25
N VAL A 59 -2.89 -0.06 4.33
CA VAL A 59 -2.60 1.37 4.48
C VAL A 59 -3.39 1.98 5.64
N THR A 60 -4.68 1.67 5.73
CA THR A 60 -5.56 2.15 6.82
C THR A 60 -5.04 1.70 8.19
N GLN A 61 -4.74 0.40 8.34
CA GLN A 61 -4.24 -0.15 9.60
C GLN A 61 -2.91 0.47 10.03
N HIS A 62 -2.01 0.76 9.10
CA HIS A 62 -0.74 1.42 9.40
C HIS A 62 -0.95 2.85 9.90
N LEU A 63 -1.83 3.61 9.22
CA LEU A 63 -2.11 4.99 9.58
C LEU A 63 -2.83 5.08 10.94
N GLU A 64 -3.83 4.24 11.19
CA GLU A 64 -4.59 4.23 12.43
C GLU A 64 -3.76 3.79 13.65
N HIS A 65 -3.01 2.69 13.54
CA HIS A 65 -2.39 2.08 14.72
C HIS A 65 -0.94 2.51 14.96
N LYS A 66 -0.28 3.11 13.97
CA LYS A 66 1.10 3.58 14.11
C LYS A 66 1.21 5.08 13.95
N VAL A 67 0.81 5.60 12.81
CA VAL A 67 1.09 7.01 12.46
C VAL A 67 0.26 7.96 13.33
N ARG A 68 -1.05 7.70 13.50
CA ARG A 68 -1.92 8.49 14.37
C ARG A 68 -1.39 8.50 15.81
N GLU A 69 -1.04 7.35 16.36
CA GLU A 69 -0.50 7.23 17.72
C GLU A 69 0.80 8.05 17.90
N ASP A 70 1.73 7.96 16.94
CA ASP A 70 2.98 8.75 16.99
C ASP A 70 2.71 10.26 17.00
N VAL A 71 1.76 10.71 16.15
CA VAL A 71 1.38 12.12 16.05
C VAL A 71 0.68 12.56 17.34
N LEU A 72 -0.24 11.76 17.90
CA LEU A 72 -0.92 12.04 19.15
C LEU A 72 0.05 12.17 20.33
N HIS A 73 1.05 11.30 20.42
CA HIS A 73 2.10 11.40 21.45
C HIS A 73 2.94 12.67 21.33
N SER A 74 3.00 13.29 20.15
CA SER A 74 3.75 14.52 19.89
C SER A 74 2.94 15.82 20.06
N LEU A 75 1.65 15.75 20.45
CA LEU A 75 0.77 16.92 20.54
C LEU A 75 1.34 18.08 21.37
N HIS A 76 2.05 17.76 22.44
CA HIS A 76 2.65 18.74 23.34
C HIS A 76 4.18 18.89 23.15
N ASN A 77 4.77 18.19 22.19
CA ASN A 77 6.20 18.25 21.90
C ASN A 77 6.50 17.95 20.43
N ASN A 78 6.89 18.99 19.67
CA ASN A 78 7.26 18.89 18.25
C ASN A 78 6.13 18.43 17.31
N PHE A 79 4.86 18.67 17.64
CA PHE A 79 3.69 18.25 16.86
C PHE A 79 3.83 18.46 15.34
N LEU A 80 4.10 19.69 14.89
CA LEU A 80 4.20 19.98 13.46
C LEU A 80 5.37 19.27 12.78
N GLN A 81 6.48 19.08 13.50
CA GLN A 81 7.64 18.36 12.97
C GLN A 81 7.32 16.87 12.81
N THR A 82 6.70 16.24 13.81
CA THR A 82 6.27 14.84 13.76
C THR A 82 5.23 14.62 12.67
N LEU A 83 4.23 15.49 12.56
CA LEU A 83 3.20 15.40 11.53
C LEU A 83 3.80 15.56 10.12
N ASN A 84 4.70 16.52 9.92
CA ASN A 84 5.39 16.71 8.64
C ASN A 84 6.28 15.51 8.29
N GLN A 85 6.97 14.92 9.27
CA GLN A 85 7.76 13.71 9.06
C GLN A 85 6.85 12.53 8.66
N ALA A 86 5.75 12.32 9.37
CA ALA A 86 4.76 11.29 9.04
C ALA A 86 4.21 11.45 7.62
N TRP A 87 3.91 12.67 7.20
CA TRP A 87 3.48 12.96 5.83
C TRP A 87 4.54 12.65 4.78
N ASN A 88 5.79 13.06 5.01
CA ASN A 88 6.90 12.77 4.09
C ASN A 88 7.17 11.26 3.98
N ASP A 89 7.09 10.55 5.10
CA ASP A 89 7.25 9.10 5.14
C ASP A 89 6.11 8.40 4.38
N HIS A 90 4.86 8.83 4.63
CA HIS A 90 3.68 8.31 3.95
C HIS A 90 3.77 8.50 2.44
N THR A 91 4.03 9.72 1.97
CA THR A 91 4.11 10.03 0.53
C THR A 91 5.25 9.29 -0.17
N THR A 92 6.39 9.12 0.51
CA THR A 92 7.51 8.32 0.01
C THR A 92 7.13 6.83 -0.09
N SER A 93 6.51 6.27 0.95
CA SER A 93 6.04 4.89 0.96
C SER A 93 5.00 4.62 -0.14
N MET A 94 4.03 5.51 -0.31
CA MET A 94 2.96 5.40 -1.30
C MET A 94 3.49 5.50 -2.73
N THR A 95 4.56 6.26 -2.96
CA THR A 95 5.23 6.30 -4.27
C THR A 95 5.81 4.94 -4.63
N MET A 96 6.54 4.29 -3.71
CA MET A 96 7.07 2.95 -3.92
C MET A 96 5.98 1.88 -4.09
N ILE A 97 4.93 1.95 -3.27
CA ILE A 97 3.78 1.02 -3.35
C ILE A 97 3.07 1.17 -4.71
N ARG A 98 2.86 2.40 -5.18
CA ARG A 98 2.31 2.68 -6.52
C ARG A 98 3.18 2.07 -7.62
N ASP A 99 4.50 2.17 -7.51
CA ASP A 99 5.41 1.65 -8.53
C ASP A 99 5.35 0.11 -8.61
N ILE A 100 5.21 -0.57 -7.47
CA ILE A 100 4.96 -2.03 -7.42
C ILE A 100 3.59 -2.38 -8.01
N LEU A 101 2.56 -1.60 -7.70
CA LEU A 101 1.18 -1.86 -8.10
C LEU A 101 0.79 -1.16 -9.42
N MET A 102 1.76 -0.72 -10.21
CA MET A 102 1.56 0.10 -11.40
C MET A 102 0.58 -0.52 -12.41
N TYR A 103 0.58 -1.85 -12.55
CA TYR A 103 -0.35 -2.53 -13.45
C TYR A 103 -1.80 -2.50 -12.94
N MET A 104 -2.01 -2.54 -11.62
CA MET A 104 -3.34 -2.38 -11.02
C MET A 104 -3.89 -0.98 -11.32
N ASP A 105 -3.07 0.06 -11.19
CA ASP A 105 -3.44 1.44 -11.54
C ASP A 105 -3.83 1.59 -13.02
N ARG A 106 -3.10 0.94 -13.92
CA ARG A 106 -3.35 1.03 -15.37
C ARG A 106 -4.56 0.23 -15.83
N VAL A 107 -4.92 -0.85 -15.14
CA VAL A 107 -5.93 -1.78 -15.62
C VAL A 107 -7.14 -1.81 -14.69
N TYR A 108 -6.97 -2.27 -13.46
CA TYR A 108 -8.09 -2.45 -12.54
C TYR A 108 -8.73 -1.12 -12.16
N VAL A 109 -7.92 -0.14 -11.75
CA VAL A 109 -8.42 1.18 -11.31
C VAL A 109 -9.17 1.89 -12.43
N GLN A 110 -8.63 1.90 -13.65
CA GLN A 110 -9.31 2.50 -14.81
C GLN A 110 -10.60 1.79 -15.18
N GLN A 111 -10.63 0.46 -15.14
CA GLN A 111 -11.81 -0.33 -15.51
C GLN A 111 -12.95 -0.21 -14.49
N ASN A 112 -12.64 0.00 -13.22
CA ASN A 112 -13.61 0.03 -12.12
C ASN A 112 -13.89 1.45 -11.61
N GLU A 113 -13.27 2.47 -12.21
CA GLU A 113 -13.47 3.89 -11.87
C GLU A 113 -13.26 4.21 -10.38
N VAL A 114 -12.28 3.55 -9.76
CA VAL A 114 -11.87 3.79 -8.37
C VAL A 114 -10.67 4.72 -8.28
N ASP A 115 -10.33 5.20 -7.08
CA ASP A 115 -9.14 6.01 -6.86
C ASP A 115 -7.85 5.23 -7.16
N ASN A 116 -6.90 5.85 -7.87
CA ASN A 116 -5.58 5.27 -8.06
C ASN A 116 -4.83 5.12 -6.72
N VAL A 117 -3.81 4.27 -6.71
CA VAL A 117 -3.06 3.91 -5.49
C VAL A 117 -2.57 5.15 -4.74
N TYR A 118 -2.02 6.13 -5.44
CA TYR A 118 -1.50 7.34 -4.79
C TYR A 118 -2.62 8.17 -4.14
N ASN A 119 -3.68 8.47 -4.89
CA ASN A 119 -4.85 9.22 -4.40
C ASN A 119 -5.56 8.51 -3.25
N LEU A 120 -5.71 7.18 -3.33
CA LEU A 120 -6.24 6.38 -2.23
C LEU A 120 -5.42 6.59 -0.95
N GLY A 121 -4.08 6.57 -1.05
CA GLY A 121 -3.20 6.87 0.07
C GLY A 121 -3.40 8.29 0.63
N LEU A 122 -3.64 9.28 -0.21
CA LEU A 122 -3.93 10.66 0.23
C LEU A 122 -5.25 10.74 1.01
N ILE A 123 -6.29 10.08 0.49
CA ILE A 123 -7.62 10.05 1.11
C ILE A 123 -7.53 9.40 2.50
N ILE A 124 -6.85 8.26 2.62
CA ILE A 124 -6.75 7.57 3.90
C ILE A 124 -5.94 8.41 4.91
N PHE A 125 -4.84 9.05 4.51
CA PHE A 125 -4.07 9.92 5.41
C PHE A 125 -4.85 11.16 5.87
N ARG A 126 -5.73 11.69 5.01
CA ARG A 126 -6.59 12.82 5.38
C ARG A 126 -7.66 12.40 6.40
N ASP A 127 -8.24 11.21 6.21
CA ASP A 127 -9.41 10.76 6.97
C ASP A 127 -9.04 10.07 8.29
N GLN A 128 -7.85 9.48 8.39
CA GLN A 128 -7.35 8.79 9.58
C GLN A 128 -6.40 9.66 10.40
#